data_AF-A0A9D5RHS0-F1
#
_entry.id   AF-A0A9D5RHS0-F1
#
_cell.length_a   1.000
_cell.length_b   1.000
_cell.length_c   1.000
_cell.angle_alpha   90.00
_cell.angle_beta   90.00
_cell.angle_gamma   90.00
#
_symmetry.space_group_name_H-M   'P 1'
#
loop_
_entity.id
_entity.type
_entity.pdbx_description
1 polymer ?
#
loop_
_entity_poly.entity_id
_entity_poly.type
_entity_poly.pdbx_seq_one_letter_code
_entity_poly.pdbx_strand_id
1 'polypeptide(L)'
;MTPGQAAWAQARDGLVAAVTAAGFSAELGALLAQELGSPKAIDRMANYVRKAHPRTEEMLVDEMLAIRAEIDAWRDRKESQEAQAKYNARLYYKRMEGYDEDE
;
A
#
# COMPACT_ATOMS: atom_id res chain seq x y z
N MET A 1 -22.89 5.10 3.94
CA MET A 1 -21.53 4.97 3.38
C MET A 1 -20.56 5.47 4.44
N THR A 2 -19.54 4.69 4.82
CA THR A 2 -18.53 5.16 5.77
C THR A 2 -17.54 6.12 5.08
N PRO A 3 -16.83 6.99 5.80
CA PRO A 3 -15.81 7.86 5.20
C PRO A 3 -14.76 7.09 4.39
N GLY A 4 -14.37 5.89 4.84
CA GLY A 4 -13.44 5.03 4.12
C GLY A 4 -14.01 4.47 2.81
N GLN A 5 -15.29 4.09 2.80
CA GLN A 5 -15.98 3.65 1.58
C GLN A 5 -16.10 4.80 0.57
N ALA A 6 -16.41 6.01 1.03
CA ALA A 6 -16.51 7.20 0.18
C ALA A 6 -15.15 7.55 -0.47
N ALA A 7 -14.08 7.57 0.32
CA ALA A 7 -12.74 7.81 -0.17
C ALA A 7 -12.29 6.75 -1.19
N TRP A 8 -12.63 5.48 -0.95
CA TRP A 8 -12.31 4.40 -1.88
C TRP A 8 -13.08 4.56 -3.20
N ALA A 9 -14.38 4.85 -3.15
CA ALA A 9 -15.18 5.06 -4.35
C ALA A 9 -14.67 6.25 -5.17
N GLN A 10 -14.34 7.36 -4.51
CA GLN A 10 -13.76 8.54 -5.16
C GLN A 10 -12.42 8.22 -5.85
N ALA A 11 -11.52 7.50 -5.16
CA ALA A 11 -10.23 7.11 -5.71
C ALA A 11 -10.41 6.15 -6.90
N ARG A 12 -11.29 5.15 -6.78
CA ARG A 12 -11.63 4.22 -7.88
C ARG A 12 -12.12 4.99 -9.09
N ASP A 13 -13.10 5.88 -8.93
CA ASP A 13 -13.68 6.63 -10.04
C ASP A 13 -12.62 7.53 -10.70
N GLY A 14 -11.73 8.12 -9.89
CA GLY A 14 -10.59 8.89 -10.38
C GLY A 14 -9.58 8.06 -11.19
N LEU A 15 -9.30 6.82 -10.78
CA LEU A 15 -8.43 5.91 -11.53
C LEU A 15 -9.09 5.45 -12.83
N VAL A 16 -10.37 5.04 -12.79
CA VAL A 16 -11.13 4.63 -13.97
C VAL A 16 -11.19 5.76 -15.01
N ALA A 17 -11.41 6.99 -14.56
CA ALA A 17 -11.39 8.16 -15.44
C ALA A 17 -10.00 8.39 -16.08
N ALA A 18 -8.92 8.26 -15.29
CA ALA A 18 -7.56 8.42 -15.80
C ALA A 18 -7.18 7.33 -16.83
N VAL A 19 -7.54 6.07 -16.56
CA VAL A 19 -7.28 4.92 -17.43
C VAL A 19 -8.08 5.03 -18.73
N THR A 20 -9.36 5.40 -18.64
CA THR A 20 -10.21 5.64 -19.82
C THR A 20 -9.68 6.81 -20.66
N ALA A 21 -9.25 7.90 -20.01
CA ALA A 21 -8.67 9.05 -20.72
C ALA A 21 -7.35 8.72 -21.42
N ALA A 22 -6.60 7.72 -20.93
CA ALA A 22 -5.41 7.20 -21.59
C ALA A 22 -5.70 6.23 -22.74
N GLY A 23 -6.98 5.90 -23.00
CA GLY A 23 -7.41 5.06 -24.12
C GLY A 23 -7.63 3.59 -23.78
N PHE A 24 -7.58 3.21 -22.50
CA PHE A 24 -7.80 1.84 -22.04
C PHE A 24 -9.24 1.63 -21.54
N SER A 25 -9.63 0.38 -21.28
CA SER A 25 -10.98 0.07 -20.83
C SER A 25 -11.24 0.54 -19.39
N ALA A 26 -12.47 0.96 -19.11
CA ALA A 26 -12.91 1.28 -17.76
C ALA A 26 -12.87 0.05 -16.82
N GLU A 27 -13.10 -1.13 -17.37
CA GLU A 27 -13.03 -2.42 -16.67
C GLU A 27 -11.62 -2.68 -16.15
N LEU A 28 -10.59 -2.42 -16.96
CA LEU A 28 -9.20 -2.51 -16.51
C LEU A 28 -8.93 -1.54 -15.35
N GLY A 29 -9.38 -0.29 -15.45
CA GLY A 29 -9.26 0.69 -14.37
C GLY A 29 -9.93 0.23 -13.07
N ALA A 30 -11.10 -0.41 -13.17
CA ALA A 30 -11.82 -0.95 -12.02
C ALA A 30 -11.12 -2.17 -11.41
N LEU A 31 -10.52 -3.04 -12.23
CA LEU A 31 -9.74 -4.19 -11.77
C LEU A 31 -8.48 -3.74 -11.03
N LEU A 32 -7.72 -2.79 -11.59
CA LEU A 32 -6.54 -2.20 -10.93
C LEU A 32 -6.90 -1.61 -9.57
N ALA A 33 -8.05 -0.92 -9.45
CA ALA A 33 -8.50 -0.37 -8.19
C ALA A 33 -8.79 -1.45 -7.12
N GLN A 34 -9.36 -2.58 -7.53
CA GLN A 34 -9.64 -3.70 -6.64
C GLN A 34 -8.34 -4.35 -6.14
N GLU A 35 -7.37 -4.60 -7.02
CA GLU A 35 -6.08 -5.19 -6.67
C GLU A 35 -5.26 -4.31 -5.70
N LEU A 36 -5.30 -2.98 -5.88
CA LEU A 36 -4.58 -2.04 -5.03
C LEU A 36 -5.17 -1.93 -3.61
N GLY A 37 -6.48 -2.16 -3.45
CA GLY A 37 -7.14 -2.40 -2.16
C GLY A 37 -7.19 -1.23 -1.17
N SER A 38 -6.53 -0.09 -1.44
CA SER A 38 -6.56 1.10 -0.57
C SER A 38 -6.66 2.40 -1.36
N PRO A 39 -7.40 3.43 -0.88
CA PRO A 39 -7.55 4.70 -1.60
C PRO A 39 -6.21 5.34 -1.95
N LYS A 40 -5.24 5.30 -1.03
CA LYS A 40 -3.90 5.86 -1.23
C LYS A 40 -3.12 5.16 -2.36
N ALA A 41 -3.22 3.84 -2.47
CA ALA A 41 -2.58 3.08 -3.54
C ALA A 41 -3.25 3.36 -4.89
N ILE A 42 -4.58 3.45 -4.90
CA ILE A 42 -5.38 3.79 -6.08
C ILE A 42 -5.02 5.20 -6.59
N ASP A 43 -4.91 6.19 -5.70
CA ASP A 43 -4.51 7.56 -6.06
C ASP A 43 -3.08 7.61 -6.61
N ARG A 44 -2.16 6.80 -6.07
CA ARG A 44 -0.80 6.68 -6.60
C ARG A 44 -0.82 6.15 -8.03
N MET A 45 -1.61 5.09 -8.28
CA MET A 45 -1.78 4.54 -9.63
C MET A 45 -2.41 5.57 -10.59
N ALA A 46 -3.45 6.29 -10.16
CA ALA A 46 -4.07 7.32 -10.99
C ALA A 46 -3.09 8.46 -11.33
N ASN A 47 -2.23 8.82 -10.39
CA ASN A 47 -1.15 9.79 -10.64
C ASN A 47 -0.09 9.28 -11.61
N TYR A 48 0.26 8.00 -11.54
CA TYR A 48 1.14 7.37 -12.52
C TYR A 48 0.54 7.48 -13.92
N VAL A 49 -0.72 7.07 -14.13
CA VAL A 49 -1.37 7.13 -15.44
C VAL A 49 -1.33 8.53 -16.04
N ARG A 50 -1.66 9.56 -15.24
CA ARG A 50 -1.66 10.96 -15.69
C ARG A 50 -0.29 11.53 -16.02
N LYS A 51 0.80 11.00 -15.42
CA LYS A 51 2.16 11.54 -15.58
C LYS A 51 2.96 10.73 -16.60
N ALA A 52 2.93 9.42 -16.48
CA ALA A 52 3.72 8.50 -17.29
C ALA A 52 3.12 8.28 -18.69
N HIS A 53 1.81 8.52 -18.86
CA HIS A 53 1.10 8.32 -20.14
C HIS A 53 1.38 6.92 -20.73
N PRO A 54 1.03 5.83 -20.01
CA PRO A 54 1.34 4.47 -20.42
C PRO A 54 0.76 4.16 -21.81
N ARG A 55 1.50 3.39 -22.61
CA ARG A 55 1.14 3.06 -23.99
C ARG A 55 0.55 1.66 -24.14
N THR A 56 0.75 0.81 -23.14
CA THR A 56 0.28 -0.57 -23.12
C THR A 56 -0.40 -0.88 -21.79
N GLU A 57 -1.26 -1.89 -21.79
CA GLU A 57 -1.87 -2.41 -20.57
C GLU A 57 -0.82 -3.03 -19.63
N GLU A 58 0.23 -3.64 -20.19
CA GLU A 58 1.36 -4.18 -19.43
C GLU A 58 2.01 -3.11 -18.54
N MET A 59 2.24 -1.90 -19.05
CA MET A 59 2.79 -0.80 -18.25
C MET A 59 1.89 -0.38 -17.09
N LEU A 60 0.57 -0.59 -17.20
CA LEU A 60 -0.37 -0.34 -16.11
C LEU A 60 -0.28 -1.45 -15.06
N VAL A 61 -0.26 -2.70 -15.51
CA VAL A 61 -0.18 -3.87 -14.62
C VAL A 61 1.16 -3.91 -13.89
N ASP A 62 2.27 -3.61 -14.58
CA ASP A 62 3.61 -3.56 -13.99
C ASP A 62 3.71 -2.54 -12.86
N GLU A 63 3.22 -1.31 -13.08
CA GLU A 63 3.22 -0.29 -12.03
C GLU A 63 2.31 -0.70 -10.86
N MET A 64 1.14 -1.29 -11.14
CA MET A 64 0.24 -1.77 -10.09
C MET A 64 0.93 -2.84 -9.23
N LEU A 65 1.65 -3.79 -9.84
CA LEU A 65 2.45 -4.79 -9.14
C LEU A 65 3.59 -4.15 -8.34
N ALA A 66 4.27 -3.15 -8.90
CA ALA A 66 5.33 -2.41 -8.21
C ALA A 66 4.81 -1.68 -6.97
N ILE A 67 3.66 -1.02 -7.07
CA ILE A 67 2.99 -0.37 -5.93
C ILE A 67 2.63 -1.42 -4.86
N ARG A 68 2.12 -2.58 -5.28
CA ARG A 68 1.76 -3.65 -4.35
C ARG A 68 2.97 -4.20 -3.60
N ALA A 69 4.05 -4.47 -4.33
CA ALA A 69 5.31 -4.94 -3.75
C ALA A 69 5.89 -3.94 -2.74
N GLU A 70 5.82 -2.62 -3.01
CA GLU A 70 6.28 -1.60 -2.07
C GLU A 70 5.45 -1.60 -0.77
N ILE A 71 4.14 -1.78 -0.88
CA ILE A 71 3.23 -1.86 0.28
C ILE A 71 3.53 -3.10 1.12
N ASP A 72 3.70 -4.25 0.48
CA ASP A 72 3.98 -5.50 1.18
C ASP A 72 5.35 -5.45 1.86
N ALA A 73 6.39 -4.95 1.17
CA ALA A 73 7.70 -4.72 1.77
C ALA A 73 7.67 -3.73 2.95
N TRP A 74 6.77 -2.74 2.93
CA TRP A 74 6.58 -1.85 4.09
C TRP A 74 5.89 -2.57 5.26
N ARG A 75 4.90 -3.42 4.99
CA ARG A 75 4.24 -4.24 6.01
C ARG A 75 5.21 -5.20 6.68
N ASP A 76 6.01 -5.92 5.91
CA ASP A 76 6.99 -6.88 6.42
C ASP A 76 8.05 -6.20 7.31
N ARG A 77 8.52 -5.01 6.90
CA ARG A 77 9.45 -4.22 7.71
C ARG A 77 8.83 -3.77 9.02
N LYS A 78 7.56 -3.36 9.01
CA LYS A 78 6.84 -2.99 10.23
C LYS A 78 6.68 -4.18 11.17
N GLU A 79 6.30 -5.33 10.66
CA GLU A 79 6.19 -6.55 11.46
C GLU A 79 7.55 -6.95 12.06
N SER A 80 8.62 -6.87 11.27
CA SER A 80 9.98 -7.11 11.75
C SER A 80 10.40 -6.13 12.85
N GLN A 81 10.07 -4.85 12.72
CA GLN A 81 10.34 -3.84 13.74
C GLN A 81 9.52 -4.07 15.02
N GLU A 82 8.26 -4.47 14.90
CA GLU A 82 7.42 -4.80 16.05
C GLU A 82 7.91 -6.06 16.77
N ALA A 83 8.37 -7.07 16.03
CA ALA A 83 9.00 -8.26 16.58
C ALA A 83 10.32 -7.92 17.30
N GLN A 84 11.17 -7.08 16.70
CA GLN A 84 12.40 -6.57 17.31
C GLN A 84 12.11 -5.72 18.55
N ALA A 85 11.07 -4.88 18.54
CA ALA A 85 10.68 -4.07 19.69
C ALA A 85 10.20 -4.95 20.85
N LYS A 86 9.39 -5.98 20.59
CA LYS A 86 8.97 -6.96 21.60
C LYS A 86 10.15 -7.75 22.16
N TYR A 87 11.08 -8.17 21.29
CA TYR A 87 12.29 -8.87 21.70
C TYR A 87 13.20 -7.99 22.56
N ASN A 88 13.43 -6.74 22.14
CA ASN A 88 14.21 -5.77 22.90
C ASN A 88 13.55 -5.45 24.24
N ALA A 89 12.23 -5.22 24.27
CA ALA A 89 11.51 -5.01 25.53
C ALA A 89 11.72 -6.19 26.49
N ARG A 90 11.59 -7.44 26.01
CA ARG A 90 11.86 -8.64 26.82
C ARG A 90 13.31 -8.71 27.31
N LEU A 91 14.29 -8.35 26.48
CA LEU A 91 15.70 -8.29 26.86
C LEU A 91 15.97 -7.20 27.93
N TYR A 92 15.35 -6.02 27.79
CA TYR A 92 15.46 -4.95 28.78
C TYR A 92 14.84 -5.34 30.12
N TYR A 93 13.67 -5.99 30.12
CA TYR A 93 13.04 -6.51 31.34
C TYR A 93 13.91 -7.59 32.02
N LYS A 94 14.37 -8.59 31.27
CA LYS A 94 15.26 -9.65 31.80
C LYS A 94 16.57 -9.09 32.33
N ARG A 95 17.10 -8.03 31.70
CA ARG A 95 18.31 -7.34 32.17
C ARG A 95 18.05 -6.56 33.46
N MET A 96 16.90 -5.91 33.62
CA MET A 96 16.55 -5.22 34.87
C MET A 96 16.32 -6.18 36.04
N GLU A 97 15.67 -7.33 35.81
CA GLU A 97 15.49 -8.36 36.86
C GLU A 97 16.83 -8.89 37.41
N GLY A 98 17.90 -8.87 36.62
CA GLY A 98 19.24 -9.27 37.06
C GLY A 98 20.01 -8.19 37.85
N TYR A 99 19.49 -6.97 37.98
CA TYR A 99 20.07 -5.93 38.85
C TYR A 99 19.38 -5.85 40.21
N ASP A 100 18.22 -6.48 40.39
CA ASP A 100 17.48 -6.50 41.67
C ASP A 100 17.92 -7.64 42.62
N GLU A 101 18.81 -8.55 42.19
CA GLU A 101 19.34 -9.66 43.02
C GLU A 101 20.69 -9.35 43.70
N ASP A 102 21.29 -8.18 43.44
CA ASP A 102 22.62 -7.79 43.94
C ASP A 102 22.58 -6.54 44.87
N GLU A 103 21.68 -6.48 45.86
CA GLU A 103 21.72 -5.48 46.96
C GLU A 103 21.70 -6.11 48.37
#